data_AF-A0A225DEQ8-F1
#
_entry.id   AF-A0A225DEQ8-F1
#
_cell.length_a   1.000
_cell.length_b   1.000
_cell.length_c   1.000
_cell.angle_alpha   90.00
_cell.angle_beta   90.00
_cell.angle_gamma   90.00
#
_symmetry.space_group_name_H-M   'P 1'
#
loop_
_entity.id
_entity.type
_entity.pdbx_description
1 polymer ?
#
loop_
_entity_poly.entity_id
_entity_poly.type
_entity_poly.pdbx_seq_one_letter_code
_entity_poly.pdbx_strand_id
1 'polypeptide(L)'
;MRGTVTVQKKPAAKAVVVLRPVTPGPLKELMPHGEVGPDGTFRVGTYADNDGAPAGDYTVTITWPESRTDPKTGDEVNGDRLQGRFGDPAKSPWKVTIKAGDNELEPFRLD
;
A
#
# COMPACT_ATOMS: atom_id res chain seq x y z
N MET A 1 11.13 -2.26 7.72
CA MET A 1 10.05 -1.24 7.80
C MET A 1 8.69 -1.91 7.90
N ARG A 2 7.79 -1.42 8.77
CA ARG A 2 6.47 -2.03 9.03
C ARG A 2 5.38 -0.99 9.29
N GLY A 3 4.12 -1.39 9.12
CA GLY A 3 2.94 -0.60 9.47
C GLY A 3 1.68 -1.45 9.53
N THR A 4 0.53 -0.81 9.72
CA THR A 4 -0.78 -1.49 9.73
C THR A 4 -1.81 -0.78 8.87
N VAL A 5 -2.71 -1.53 8.24
CA VAL A 5 -3.85 -1.00 7.49
C VAL A 5 -5.16 -1.56 8.01
N THR A 6 -6.12 -0.66 8.26
CA THR A 6 -7.46 -1.05 8.73
C THR A 6 -8.56 -0.34 7.96
N VAL A 7 -9.69 -1.01 7.78
CA VAL A 7 -10.95 -0.42 7.30
C VAL A 7 -12.01 -0.66 8.36
N GLN A 8 -12.74 0.37 8.79
CA GLN A 8 -13.77 0.23 9.84
C GLN A 8 -13.27 -0.57 11.07
N LYS A 9 -12.03 -0.31 11.51
CA LYS A 9 -11.33 -1.00 12.63
C LYS A 9 -11.03 -2.49 12.41
N LYS A 10 -11.19 -3.03 11.20
CA LYS A 10 -10.84 -4.40 10.83
C LYS A 10 -9.57 -4.42 9.97
N PRO A 11 -8.72 -5.45 10.07
CA PRO A 11 -7.61 -5.66 9.16
C PRO A 11 -8.01 -5.58 7.69
N ALA A 12 -7.33 -4.74 6.91
CA ALA A 12 -7.51 -4.68 5.45
C ALA A 12 -6.64 -5.74 4.75
N ALA A 13 -6.83 -7.01 5.12
CA ALA A 13 -6.01 -8.11 4.60
C ALA A 13 -6.06 -8.19 3.06
N LYS A 14 -4.91 -8.46 2.44
CA LYS A 14 -4.64 -8.42 0.99
C LYS A 14 -4.66 -7.04 0.35
N ALA A 15 -4.82 -5.96 1.11
CA ALA A 15 -4.54 -4.64 0.57
C ALA A 15 -3.05 -4.51 0.25
N VAL A 16 -2.72 -3.75 -0.78
CA VAL A 16 -1.34 -3.49 -1.21
C VAL A 16 -1.01 -2.05 -0.90
N VAL A 17 0.00 -1.85 -0.05
CA VAL A 17 0.55 -0.54 0.28
C VAL A 17 1.72 -0.27 -0.63
N VAL A 18 1.73 0.89 -1.30
CA VAL A 18 2.83 1.29 -2.16
C VAL A 18 3.32 2.68 -1.81
N LEU A 19 4.63 2.81 -1.64
CA LEU A 19 5.31 4.06 -1.38
C LEU A 19 5.71 4.68 -2.72
N ARG A 20 5.22 5.89 -2.99
CA ARG A 20 5.44 6.65 -4.22
C ARG A 20 6.41 7.79 -3.89
N PRO A 21 7.67 7.73 -4.36
CA PRO A 21 8.63 8.80 -4.12
C PRO A 21 8.09 10.16 -4.58
N VAL A 22 8.22 11.17 -3.72
CA VAL A 22 7.80 12.55 -4.03
C VAL A 22 8.85 13.22 -4.93
N THR A 23 10.14 12.98 -4.67
CA THR A 23 11.24 13.60 -5.39
C THR A 23 11.47 12.92 -6.74
N PRO A 24 11.60 13.67 -7.85
CA PRO A 24 11.97 13.12 -9.14
C PRO A 24 13.41 12.57 -9.12
N GLY A 25 13.67 11.51 -9.89
CA GLY A 25 14.99 10.89 -10.00
C GLY A 25 14.91 9.36 -10.02
N PRO A 26 16.06 8.66 -9.91
CA PRO A 26 16.12 7.19 -9.98
C PRO A 26 15.24 6.48 -8.94
N LEU A 27 15.01 7.12 -7.79
CA LEU A 27 14.10 6.61 -6.77
C LEU A 27 12.67 6.44 -7.30
N LYS A 28 12.22 7.28 -8.24
CA LYS A 28 10.84 7.26 -8.78
C LYS A 28 10.50 5.96 -9.54
N GLU A 29 11.51 5.26 -10.03
CA GLU A 29 11.36 3.96 -10.67
C GLU A 29 11.21 2.83 -9.64
N LEU A 30 11.63 3.08 -8.40
CA LEU A 30 11.42 2.16 -7.30
C LEU A 30 9.98 2.31 -6.79
N MET A 31 9.31 1.19 -6.63
CA MET A 31 7.95 1.11 -6.06
C MET A 31 8.00 0.24 -4.80
N PRO A 32 8.59 0.73 -3.69
CA PRO A 32 8.58 -0.03 -2.44
C PRO A 32 7.14 -0.33 -2.05
N HIS A 33 6.85 -1.60 -1.75
CA HIS A 33 5.49 -2.03 -1.47
C HIS A 33 5.44 -3.18 -0.48
N GLY A 34 4.24 -3.44 0.04
CA GLY A 34 3.96 -4.56 0.92
C GLY A 34 2.48 -4.95 0.88
N GLU A 35 2.21 -6.25 0.94
CA GLU A 35 0.86 -6.78 1.11
C GLU A 35 0.49 -6.84 2.60
N VAL A 36 -0.74 -6.49 2.90
CA VAL A 36 -1.30 -6.51 4.26
C VAL A 36 -1.73 -7.93 4.62
N GLY A 37 -1.15 -8.45 5.70
CA GLY A 37 -1.46 -9.76 6.27
C GLY A 37 -2.83 -9.84 6.95
N PRO A 38 -3.22 -11.03 7.42
CA PRO A 38 -4.52 -11.28 8.03
C PRO A 38 -4.73 -10.51 9.36
N ASP A 39 -3.65 -10.15 10.05
CA ASP A 39 -3.66 -9.34 11.27
C ASP A 39 -3.67 -7.82 11.00
N GLY A 40 -3.60 -7.42 9.72
CA GLY A 40 -3.60 -6.02 9.29
C GLY A 40 -2.19 -5.41 9.23
N THR A 41 -1.15 -6.17 9.55
CA THR A 41 0.24 -5.72 9.46
C THR A 41 0.77 -5.87 8.03
N PHE A 42 1.69 -5.01 7.63
CA PHE A 42 2.47 -5.18 6.41
C PHE A 42 3.93 -4.84 6.67
N ARG A 43 4.79 -5.34 5.80
CA ARG A 43 6.20 -5.01 5.73
C ARG A 43 6.52 -4.62 4.30
N VAL A 44 7.35 -3.60 4.16
CA VAL A 44 7.69 -3.04 2.86
C VAL A 44 9.03 -3.59 2.39
N GLY A 45 9.09 -3.97 1.13
CA GLY A 45 10.31 -4.26 0.39
C GLY A 45 10.41 -3.43 -0.89
N THR A 46 11.63 -3.24 -1.37
CA THR A 46 11.98 -2.51 -2.60
C THR A 46 12.67 -3.41 -3.61
N TYR A 47 13.73 -4.13 -3.21
CA TYR A 47 14.48 -5.03 -4.10
C TYR A 47 14.24 -6.50 -3.74
N ALA A 48 14.06 -6.79 -2.47
CA ALA A 48 13.66 -8.08 -1.94
C ALA A 48 12.54 -7.93 -0.92
N ASP A 49 11.88 -9.03 -0.59
CA ASP A 49 10.81 -9.03 0.40
C ASP A 49 11.31 -8.51 1.75
N ASN A 50 10.64 -7.48 2.26
CA ASN A 50 10.86 -6.89 3.58
C ASN A 50 12.21 -6.18 3.79
N ASP A 51 12.96 -5.87 2.74
CA ASP A 51 14.25 -5.15 2.83
C ASP A 51 14.10 -3.63 3.12
N GLY A 52 12.87 -3.11 3.16
CA GLY A 52 12.55 -1.73 3.49
C GLY A 52 12.37 -0.84 2.26
N ALA A 53 12.62 0.46 2.45
CA ALA A 53 12.63 1.45 1.38
C ALA A 53 13.84 2.37 1.54
N PRO A 54 14.37 2.92 0.44
CA PRO A 54 15.36 3.98 0.50
C PRO A 54 14.90 5.16 1.35
N ALA A 55 15.86 5.88 1.94
CA ALA A 55 15.54 7.11 2.66
C ALA A 55 15.01 8.18 1.70
N GLY A 56 13.94 8.87 2.11
CA GLY A 56 13.28 9.87 1.27
C GLY A 56 11.84 10.13 1.67
N ASP A 57 11.21 11.06 0.97
CA ASP A 57 9.80 11.41 1.15
C ASP A 57 8.92 10.66 0.14
N TYR A 58 7.85 10.07 0.66
CA TYR A 58 6.93 9.25 -0.11
C TYR A 58 5.49 9.65 0.16
N THR A 59 4.69 9.63 -0.90
CA THR A 59 3.24 9.56 -0.79
C THR A 59 2.82 8.09 -0.74
N VAL A 60 1.88 7.72 0.12
CA VAL A 60 1.42 6.33 0.21
C VAL A 60 0.15 6.14 -0.60
N THR A 61 0.12 5.17 -1.50
CA THR A 61 -1.11 4.72 -2.17
C THR A 61 -1.48 3.35 -1.68
N ILE A 62 -2.78 3.09 -1.55
CA ILE A 62 -3.30 1.80 -1.11
C ILE A 62 -4.36 1.35 -2.11
N THR A 63 -4.20 0.15 -2.63
CA THR A 63 -5.22 -0.54 -3.42
C THR A 63 -5.62 -1.80 -2.69
N TRP A 64 -6.84 -2.28 -2.93
CA TRP A 64 -7.33 -3.50 -2.32
C TRP A 64 -7.96 -4.40 -3.38
N PRO A 65 -7.11 -5.21 -4.05
CA PRO A 65 -7.55 -6.08 -5.11
C PRO A 65 -8.68 -7.01 -4.65
N GLU A 66 -9.72 -7.09 -5.46
CA GLU A 66 -10.73 -8.12 -5.37
C GLU A 66 -10.91 -8.80 -6.72
N SER A 67 -11.07 -10.12 -6.68
CA SER A 67 -11.48 -10.93 -7.81
C SER A 67 -12.78 -11.60 -7.41
N ARG A 68 -13.82 -11.42 -8.21
CA ARG A 68 -15.13 -12.05 -8.01
C ARG A 68 -15.60 -12.69 -9.30
N THR A 69 -16.26 -13.84 -9.21
CA THR A 69 -16.91 -14.44 -10.38
C THR A 69 -18.25 -13.74 -10.64
N ASP A 70 -18.50 -13.31 -11.87
CA ASP A 70 -19.80 -12.78 -12.27
C ASP A 70 -20.83 -13.92 -12.26
N PRO A 71 -21.92 -13.83 -11.47
CA PRO A 71 -22.89 -14.91 -11.36
C PRO A 71 -23.73 -15.11 -12.62
N LYS A 72 -23.74 -14.16 -13.56
CA LYS A 72 -24.52 -14.23 -14.81
C LYS A 72 -23.69 -14.79 -15.96
N THR A 73 -22.42 -14.40 -16.07
CA THR A 73 -21.56 -14.81 -17.20
C THR A 73 -20.56 -15.90 -16.83
N GLY A 74 -20.25 -16.05 -15.54
CA GLY A 74 -19.20 -16.96 -15.06
C GLY A 74 -17.78 -16.37 -15.18
N ASP A 75 -17.63 -15.14 -15.67
CA ASP A 75 -16.32 -14.51 -15.89
C ASP A 75 -15.69 -14.02 -14.59
N GLU A 76 -14.36 -13.97 -14.54
CA GLU A 76 -13.64 -13.33 -13.46
C GLU A 76 -13.65 -11.80 -13.62
N VAL A 77 -14.24 -11.10 -12.66
CA VAL A 77 -14.24 -9.65 -12.55
C VAL A 77 -13.22 -9.23 -11.51
N ASN A 78 -12.20 -8.51 -11.97
CA ASN A 78 -11.18 -7.91 -11.13
C ASN A 78 -11.52 -6.45 -10.80
N GLY A 79 -11.27 -6.03 -9.57
CA GLY A 79 -11.59 -4.70 -9.07
C GLY A 79 -10.75 -4.27 -7.88
N ASP A 80 -11.09 -3.11 -7.35
CA ASP A 80 -10.52 -2.56 -6.12
C ASP A 80 -11.66 -2.28 -5.13
N ARG A 81 -11.59 -2.89 -3.94
CA ARG A 81 -12.58 -2.68 -2.86
C ARG A 81 -12.68 -1.22 -2.43
N LEU A 82 -11.62 -0.44 -2.66
CA LEU A 82 -11.54 0.97 -2.34
C LEU A 82 -12.03 1.87 -3.49
N GLN A 83 -12.43 1.28 -4.62
CA GLN A 83 -12.90 1.99 -5.82
C GLN A 83 -11.91 3.08 -6.30
N GLY A 84 -10.60 2.84 -6.13
CA GLY A 84 -9.56 3.79 -6.47
C GLY A 84 -9.41 4.99 -5.53
N ARG A 85 -10.19 5.09 -4.44
CA ARG A 85 -10.18 6.23 -3.50
C ARG A 85 -8.78 6.56 -2.96
N PHE A 86 -7.96 5.53 -2.78
CA PHE A 86 -6.60 5.63 -2.22
C PHE A 86 -5.49 5.24 -3.21
N GLY A 87 -5.83 5.01 -4.48
CA GLY A 87 -4.88 4.62 -5.53
C GLY A 87 -4.17 5.79 -6.22
N ASP A 88 -4.70 7.02 -6.08
CA ASP A 88 -4.15 8.22 -6.71
C ASP A 88 -3.12 8.91 -5.80
N PRO A 89 -1.83 8.92 -6.16
CA PRO A 89 -0.79 9.57 -5.35
C PRO A 89 -0.98 11.09 -5.26
N ALA A 90 -1.67 11.75 -6.20
CA ALA A 90 -1.93 13.18 -6.10
C ALA A 90 -3.01 13.53 -5.06
N LYS A 91 -3.87 12.56 -4.71
CA LYS A 91 -4.99 12.72 -3.78
C LYS A 91 -4.80 11.98 -2.46
N SER A 92 -3.69 11.28 -2.31
CA SER A 92 -3.44 10.51 -1.10
C SER A 92 -3.33 11.43 0.13
N PRO A 93 -3.99 11.06 1.24
CA PRO A 93 -3.89 11.79 2.49
C PRO A 93 -2.59 11.49 3.26
N TRP A 94 -1.81 10.49 2.84
CA TRP A 94 -0.66 10.01 3.61
C TRP A 94 0.66 10.39 2.95
N LYS A 95 1.48 11.09 3.73
CA LYS A 95 2.87 11.39 3.40
C LYS A 95 3.75 10.83 4.50
N VAL A 96 4.80 10.12 4.13
CA VAL A 96 5.73 9.49 5.06
C VAL A 96 7.16 9.83 4.66
N THR A 97 8.00 10.03 5.67
CA THR A 97 9.44 10.22 5.48
C THR A 97 10.16 9.00 6.02
N ILE A 98 10.88 8.30 5.14
CA ILE A 98 11.69 7.13 5.50
C ILE A 98 13.11 7.58 5.82
N LYS A 99 13.61 7.17 6.99
CA LYS A 99 14.99 7.40 7.43
C LYS A 99 15.83 6.15 7.22
N ALA A 100 17.15 6.27 7.28
CA ALA A 100 18.02 5.10 7.32
C ALA A 100 17.71 4.24 8.58
N GLY A 101 17.64 2.92 8.40
CA GLY A 101 17.37 1.96 9.48
C GLY A 101 15.90 1.60 9.64
N ASP A 102 15.51 1.25 10.87
CA ASP A 102 14.15 0.79 11.17
C ASP A 102 13.15 1.94 11.17
N ASN A 103 12.07 1.75 10.41
CA ASN A 103 10.95 2.69 10.33
C ASN A 103 9.66 1.95 10.68
N GLU A 104 8.89 2.55 11.58
CA GLU A 104 7.53 2.13 11.96
C GLU A 104 6.57 3.23 11.53
N LEU A 105 5.66 2.89 10.61
CA LEU A 105 4.73 3.83 10.02
C LEU A 105 3.47 3.95 10.89
N GLU A 106 2.90 5.16 10.93
CA GLU A 106 1.59 5.35 11.58
C GLU A 106 0.51 4.50 10.90
N PRO A 107 -0.50 4.01 11.64
CA PRO A 107 -1.58 3.21 11.08
C PRO A 107 -2.35 3.93 9.96
N PHE A 108 -2.51 3.27 8.81
CA PHE A 108 -3.38 3.74 7.74
C PHE A 108 -4.81 3.27 7.98
N ARG A 109 -5.74 4.22 8.08
CA ARG A 109 -7.18 3.95 8.30
C ARG A 109 -7.97 4.35 7.06
N LEU A 110 -8.75 3.42 6.52
CA LEU A 110 -9.43 3.55 5.22
C LEU A 110 -10.90 4.00 5.31
N ASP A 111 -11.29 4.72 6.38
CA ASP A 111 -12.65 5.26 6.56
C ASP A 111 -12.98 6.53 5.72
#